data_AF-Q727R4-F1
#
_entry.id   AF-Q727R4-F1
#
_cell.length_a   1.000
_cell.length_b   1.000
_cell.length_c   1.000
_cell.angle_alpha   90.00
_cell.angle_beta   90.00
_cell.angle_gamma   90.00
#
_symmetry.space_group_name_H-M   'P 1'
#
loop_
_entity.id
_entity.type
_entity.pdbx_description
1 polymer ?
#
loop_
_entity_poly.entity_id
_entity_poly.type
_entity_poly.pdbx_seq_one_letter_code
_entity_poly.pdbx_strand_id
1 'polypeptide(L)'
;MPKRYISVVVFTGLMAIVALFGYSIPGDVAGAVPTRIRFDNAGGKVVFDHKKHAADYAVPCERCHHESATPRENVKPCGTCHGVTFDDAFRKNHAAAINDGASCVTCHHSEYAAAKWDHDAHAQGYSPSCTDCHHDTSIEPTPTNCADCHSDGKNGASPDRKTAVHTRCAPCHADMFDAGVKGCASCHPFTDTRARFASTKEAVVGPGSASCQTCHADQKLKDLVPGRMAAFHGQCMSCHEKEGKGPFKKDQCQQCHLK
;
A
#
# COMPACT_ATOMS: atom_id res chain seq x y z
N MET A 1 7.67 -45.60 -49.00
CA MET A 1 6.75 -44.42 -49.07
C MET A 1 6.66 -43.94 -50.51
N PRO A 2 5.45 -43.64 -51.03
CA PRO A 2 5.30 -43.06 -52.37
C PRO A 2 5.99 -41.68 -52.43
N LYS A 3 6.75 -41.41 -53.50
CA LYS A 3 7.56 -40.17 -53.66
C LYS A 3 6.77 -38.87 -53.40
N ARG A 4 5.45 -38.88 -53.64
CA ARG A 4 4.54 -37.75 -53.41
C ARG A 4 4.37 -37.33 -51.94
N TYR A 5 4.71 -38.19 -50.97
CA TYR A 5 4.57 -37.87 -49.54
C TYR A 5 5.88 -37.38 -48.90
N ILE A 6 7.01 -37.47 -49.61
CA ILE A 6 8.32 -37.07 -49.08
C ILE A 6 8.34 -35.57 -48.80
N SER A 7 7.81 -34.75 -49.73
CA SER A 7 7.71 -33.30 -49.56
C SER A 7 6.81 -32.89 -48.39
N VAL A 8 5.70 -33.60 -48.19
CA VAL A 8 4.78 -33.35 -47.07
C VAL A 8 5.46 -33.69 -45.75
N VAL A 9 6.11 -34.86 -45.63
CA VAL A 9 6.79 -35.27 -44.40
C VAL A 9 7.96 -34.32 -44.05
N VAL A 10 8.74 -33.88 -45.04
CA VAL A 10 9.81 -32.90 -44.82
C VAL A 10 9.26 -31.56 -44.34
N PHE A 11 8.17 -31.07 -44.95
CA PHE A 11 7.55 -29.81 -44.54
C PHE A 11 6.94 -29.91 -43.12
N THR A 12 6.22 -30.97 -42.82
CA THR A 12 5.66 -31.20 -41.48
C THR A 12 6.76 -31.37 -40.43
N GLY A 13 7.86 -32.06 -40.76
CA GLY A 13 9.02 -32.18 -39.89
C GLY A 13 9.67 -30.83 -39.61
N LEU A 14 9.85 -29.98 -40.61
CA LEU A 14 10.36 -28.61 -40.44
C LEU A 14 9.45 -27.77 -39.55
N MET A 15 8.13 -27.83 -39.73
CA MET A 15 7.18 -27.10 -38.87
C MET A 15 7.19 -27.62 -37.42
N ALA A 16 7.33 -28.93 -37.22
CA ALA A 16 7.48 -29.51 -35.89
C ALA A 16 8.78 -29.05 -35.21
N ILE A 17 9.89 -28.95 -35.95
CA ILE A 17 11.16 -28.43 -35.43
C ILE A 17 11.02 -26.95 -35.06
N VAL A 18 10.40 -26.12 -35.90
CA VAL A 18 10.15 -24.70 -35.59
C VAL A 18 9.26 -24.55 -34.36
N ALA A 19 8.22 -25.38 -34.22
CA ALA A 19 7.35 -25.38 -33.05
C ALA A 19 8.09 -25.80 -31.77
N LEU A 20 8.93 -26.83 -31.85
CA LEU A 20 9.77 -27.28 -30.73
C LEU A 20 10.80 -26.21 -30.33
N PHE A 21 11.44 -25.56 -31.29
CA PHE A 21 12.35 -24.44 -31.04
C PHE A 21 11.62 -23.25 -30.42
N GLY A 22 10.47 -22.85 -30.96
CA GLY A 22 9.65 -21.76 -30.42
C GLY A 22 9.14 -22.03 -29.00
N TYR A 23 8.86 -23.29 -28.65
CA TYR A 23 8.46 -23.69 -27.31
C TYR A 23 9.66 -23.75 -26.32
N SER A 24 10.87 -23.99 -26.84
CA SER A 24 12.08 -24.15 -26.02
C SER A 24 12.82 -22.84 -25.78
N ILE A 25 12.50 -21.77 -26.51
CA ILE A 25 12.99 -20.42 -26.23
C ILE A 25 12.19 -19.91 -25.03
N PRO A 26 12.81 -19.70 -23.85
CA PRO A 26 12.12 -19.03 -22.75
C PRO A 26 11.74 -17.64 -23.27
N GLY A 27 10.44 -17.38 -23.42
CA GLY A 27 10.00 -16.01 -23.67
C GLY A 27 10.51 -15.14 -22.54
N ASP A 28 11.09 -14.00 -22.86
CA ASP A 28 11.60 -13.02 -21.90
C ASP A 28 10.44 -12.47 -21.06
N VAL A 29 9.96 -13.25 -20.07
CA VAL A 29 8.75 -12.95 -19.29
C VAL A 29 9.03 -12.26 -17.96
N ALA A 30 10.30 -12.08 -17.59
CA ALA A 30 10.70 -11.32 -16.42
C ALA A 30 11.17 -9.92 -16.85
N GLY A 31 10.30 -8.91 -16.74
CA GLY A 31 10.63 -7.50 -16.93
C GLY A 31 10.12 -6.83 -18.22
N ALA A 32 9.61 -7.59 -19.20
CA ALA A 32 9.02 -6.99 -20.39
C ALA A 32 7.61 -6.44 -20.12
N VAL A 33 7.36 -5.20 -20.53
CA VAL A 33 6.02 -4.58 -20.47
C VAL A 33 5.00 -5.49 -21.17
N PRO A 34 3.93 -5.94 -20.48
CA PRO A 34 2.97 -6.85 -21.07
C PRO A 34 2.33 -6.26 -22.32
N THR A 35 2.17 -7.09 -23.36
CA THR A 35 1.47 -6.62 -24.57
C THR A 35 -0.03 -6.53 -24.32
N ARG A 36 -0.63 -7.59 -23.76
CA ARG A 36 -2.06 -7.67 -23.51
C ARG A 36 -2.31 -8.46 -22.24
N ILE A 37 -3.26 -7.98 -21.44
CA ILE A 37 -3.60 -8.55 -20.14
C ILE A 37 -5.06 -8.99 -20.18
N ARG A 38 -5.34 -10.18 -19.63
CA ARG A 38 -6.71 -10.67 -19.46
C ARG A 38 -7.07 -10.59 -17.98
N PHE A 39 -8.13 -9.87 -17.68
CA PHE A 39 -8.71 -9.77 -16.34
C PHE A 39 -9.97 -10.64 -16.27
N ASP A 40 -9.89 -11.72 -15.51
CA ASP A 40 -11.03 -12.60 -15.26
C ASP A 40 -11.81 -12.06 -14.04
N ASN A 41 -13.11 -11.81 -14.20
CA ASN A 41 -13.99 -11.30 -13.14
C ASN A 41 -15.45 -11.75 -13.37
N ALA A 42 -16.30 -11.60 -12.34
CA ALA A 42 -17.69 -12.03 -12.37
C ALA A 42 -18.56 -11.33 -13.43
N GLY A 43 -18.17 -10.14 -13.90
CA GLY A 43 -18.86 -9.41 -14.96
C GLY A 43 -18.48 -9.82 -16.38
N GLY A 44 -17.62 -10.83 -16.55
CA GLY A 44 -17.08 -11.25 -17.85
C GLY A 44 -15.61 -10.86 -18.03
N LYS A 45 -14.92 -11.51 -18.96
CA LYS A 45 -13.47 -11.34 -19.15
C LYS A 45 -13.18 -9.99 -19.80
N VAL A 46 -12.22 -9.23 -19.27
CA VAL A 46 -11.76 -7.97 -19.88
C VAL A 46 -10.39 -8.19 -20.49
N VAL A 47 -10.22 -7.84 -21.76
CA VAL A 47 -8.93 -7.92 -22.45
C VAL A 47 -8.39 -6.51 -22.63
N PHE A 48 -7.34 -6.19 -21.89
CA PHE A 48 -6.70 -4.88 -21.90
C PHE A 48 -5.44 -4.92 -22.77
N ASP A 49 -5.39 -4.06 -23.79
CA ASP A 49 -4.21 -3.91 -24.64
C ASP A 49 -3.21 -2.94 -23.97
N HIS A 50 -2.36 -3.51 -23.12
CA HIS A 50 -1.44 -2.76 -22.27
C HIS A 50 -0.37 -2.04 -23.10
N LYS A 51 0.22 -2.70 -24.09
CA LYS A 51 1.23 -2.09 -24.97
C LYS A 51 0.66 -0.91 -25.75
N LYS A 52 -0.58 -0.99 -26.22
CA LYS A 52 -1.21 0.13 -26.91
C LYS A 52 -1.35 1.37 -26.01
N HIS A 53 -1.71 1.19 -24.75
CA HIS A 53 -1.81 2.31 -23.81
C HIS A 53 -0.43 2.90 -23.47
N ALA A 54 0.54 2.04 -23.18
CA ALA A 54 1.87 2.48 -22.77
C ALA A 54 2.70 3.07 -23.92
N ALA A 55 2.71 2.40 -25.08
CA ALA A 55 3.58 2.76 -26.21
C ALA A 55 2.86 3.63 -27.25
N ASP A 56 1.70 3.20 -27.75
CA ASP A 56 1.04 3.87 -28.89
C ASP A 56 0.33 5.16 -28.45
N TYR A 57 -0.33 5.10 -27.29
CA TYR A 57 -1.01 6.27 -26.69
C TYR A 57 -0.09 7.07 -25.77
N ALA A 58 1.13 6.58 -25.51
CA ALA A 58 2.12 7.23 -24.65
C ALA A 58 1.55 7.66 -23.29
N VAL A 59 0.66 6.85 -22.70
CA VAL A 59 0.11 7.12 -21.37
C VAL A 59 1.22 6.94 -20.34
N PRO A 60 1.53 7.94 -19.50
CA PRO A 60 2.56 7.82 -18.46
C PRO A 60 2.25 6.65 -17.52
N CYS A 61 3.27 5.88 -17.15
CA CYS A 61 3.11 4.65 -16.37
C CYS A 61 2.41 4.92 -15.03
N GLU A 62 2.83 5.99 -14.35
CA GLU A 62 2.32 6.45 -13.07
C GLU A 62 0.84 6.88 -13.11
N ARG A 63 0.28 7.14 -14.30
CA ARG A 63 -1.14 7.43 -14.44
C ARG A 63 -1.99 6.20 -14.11
N CYS A 64 -1.49 4.99 -14.36
CA CYS A 64 -2.15 3.73 -13.99
C CYS A 64 -1.49 3.06 -12.77
N HIS A 65 -0.17 3.03 -12.74
CA HIS A 65 0.66 2.49 -11.66
C HIS A 65 0.99 3.58 -10.64
N HIS A 66 -0.04 3.99 -9.90
CA HIS A 66 0.00 5.11 -8.97
C HIS A 66 0.68 4.80 -7.63
N GLU A 67 1.19 3.58 -7.46
CA GLU A 67 1.97 3.14 -6.30
C GLU A 67 3.40 3.72 -6.25
N SER A 68 3.75 4.57 -7.23
CA SER A 68 4.97 5.35 -7.19
C SER A 68 4.72 6.74 -7.76
N ALA A 69 5.41 7.74 -7.21
CA ALA A 69 5.42 9.09 -7.77
C ALA A 69 6.34 9.21 -9.01
N THR A 70 7.13 8.18 -9.31
CA THR A 70 8.07 8.16 -10.43
C THR A 70 7.88 6.92 -11.30
N PRO A 71 8.02 7.03 -12.63
CA PRO A 71 8.00 5.87 -13.53
C PRO A 71 9.01 4.81 -13.12
N ARG A 72 8.63 3.54 -13.23
CA ARG A 72 9.47 2.37 -12.90
C ARG A 72 8.97 1.13 -13.64
N GLU A 73 9.82 0.11 -13.72
CA GLU A 73 9.49 -1.15 -14.42
C GLU A 73 8.86 -2.20 -13.49
N ASN A 74 9.26 -2.25 -12.22
CA ASN A 74 8.75 -3.20 -11.22
C ASN A 74 7.45 -2.71 -10.56
N VAL A 75 6.45 -2.43 -11.38
CA VAL A 75 5.12 -1.95 -10.96
C VAL A 75 4.27 -3.08 -10.38
N LYS A 76 3.29 -2.73 -9.55
CA LYS A 76 2.41 -3.68 -8.87
C LYS A 76 1.07 -3.79 -9.58
N PRO A 77 0.47 -4.99 -9.64
CA PRO A 77 -0.89 -5.15 -10.14
C PRO A 77 -1.88 -4.52 -9.15
N CYS A 78 -2.99 -3.99 -9.66
CA CYS A 78 -4.00 -3.28 -8.86
C CYS A 78 -4.46 -4.11 -7.66
N GLY A 79 -4.62 -5.43 -7.84
CA GLY A 79 -5.10 -6.36 -6.81
C GLY A 79 -4.15 -6.58 -5.63
N THR A 80 -2.92 -6.06 -5.69
CA THR A 80 -1.99 -6.05 -4.55
C THR A 80 -2.54 -5.19 -3.41
N CYS A 81 -3.26 -4.12 -3.77
CA CYS A 81 -3.81 -3.14 -2.82
C CYS A 81 -5.34 -3.00 -2.95
N HIS A 82 -5.89 -3.06 -4.16
CA HIS A 82 -7.31 -2.86 -4.41
C HIS A 82 -8.10 -4.16 -4.31
N GLY A 83 -9.00 -4.24 -3.34
CA GLY A 83 -9.83 -5.42 -3.07
C GLY A 83 -9.23 -6.42 -2.08
N VAL A 84 -8.13 -6.06 -1.40
CA VAL A 84 -7.64 -6.81 -0.23
C VAL A 84 -8.38 -6.37 1.03
N THR A 85 -8.51 -7.28 1.99
CA THR A 85 -8.98 -6.97 3.34
C THR A 85 -7.77 -6.62 4.21
N PHE A 86 -7.79 -5.46 4.89
CA PHE A 86 -6.71 -5.04 5.79
C PHE A 86 -6.84 -5.68 7.18
N ASP A 87 -6.94 -7.01 7.20
CA ASP A 87 -7.04 -7.83 8.41
C ASP A 87 -5.65 -8.23 8.94
N ASP A 88 -5.61 -9.06 9.99
CA ASP A 88 -4.36 -9.55 10.58
C ASP A 88 -3.53 -10.40 9.61
N ALA A 89 -4.20 -11.15 8.72
CA ALA A 89 -3.50 -11.96 7.73
C ALA A 89 -2.81 -11.07 6.70
N PHE A 90 -3.47 -10.01 6.23
CA PHE A 90 -2.83 -9.00 5.41
C PHE A 90 -1.66 -8.36 6.14
N ARG A 91 -1.85 -7.88 7.39
CA ARG A 91 -0.77 -7.27 8.19
C ARG A 91 0.46 -8.18 8.30
N LYS A 92 0.27 -9.47 8.54
CA LYS A 92 1.37 -10.43 8.67
C LYS A 92 2.09 -10.73 7.36
N ASN A 93 1.35 -10.80 6.25
CA ASN A 93 1.85 -11.38 5.01
C ASN A 93 2.21 -10.36 3.93
N HIS A 94 1.64 -9.14 3.98
CA HIS A 94 1.80 -8.17 2.90
C HIS A 94 3.25 -7.72 2.72
N ALA A 95 4.07 -7.67 3.78
CA ALA A 95 5.49 -7.36 3.68
C ALA A 95 6.27 -8.35 2.81
N ALA A 96 5.82 -9.62 2.73
CA ALA A 96 6.41 -10.60 1.81
C ALA A 96 5.95 -10.40 0.37
N ALA A 97 4.72 -9.91 0.16
CA ALA A 97 4.15 -9.65 -1.17
C ALA A 97 4.58 -8.29 -1.76
N ILE A 98 4.85 -7.31 -0.89
CA ILE A 98 5.24 -5.94 -1.20
C ILE A 98 6.64 -5.72 -0.66
N ASN A 99 7.63 -5.98 -1.50
CA ASN A 99 9.05 -6.03 -1.14
C ASN A 99 9.87 -4.90 -1.78
N ASP A 100 9.26 -3.74 -1.99
CA ASP A 100 9.93 -2.59 -2.60
C ASP A 100 9.55 -1.27 -1.91
N GLY A 101 10.52 -0.37 -1.84
CA GLY A 101 10.38 0.86 -1.06
C GLY A 101 9.28 1.81 -1.54
N ALA A 102 9.05 1.94 -2.85
CA ALA A 102 8.06 2.89 -3.37
C ALA A 102 6.63 2.47 -3.04
N SER A 103 6.36 1.16 -3.11
CA SER A 103 5.07 0.60 -2.74
C SER A 103 4.83 0.71 -1.23
N CYS A 104 5.86 0.50 -0.40
CA CYS A 104 5.75 0.61 1.05
C CYS A 104 5.28 2.01 1.48
N VAL A 105 5.90 3.07 0.95
CA VAL A 105 5.57 4.47 1.29
C VAL A 105 4.26 4.96 0.68
N THR A 106 3.60 4.17 -0.17
CA THR A 106 2.27 4.50 -0.69
C THR A 106 1.20 4.30 0.38
N CYS A 107 1.26 3.19 1.11
CA CYS A 107 0.33 2.93 2.23
C CYS A 107 0.87 3.53 3.53
N HIS A 108 2.17 3.41 3.78
CA HIS A 108 2.84 4.01 4.92
C HIS A 108 3.28 5.43 4.63
N HIS A 109 2.42 6.24 3.99
CA HIS A 109 2.69 7.61 3.51
C HIS A 109 2.97 8.64 4.63
N SER A 110 2.96 8.21 5.88
CA SER A 110 3.11 9.03 7.07
C SER A 110 3.76 8.20 8.16
N GLU A 111 4.86 8.71 8.71
CA GLU A 111 5.58 8.08 9.82
C GLU A 111 5.74 9.09 10.96
N TYR A 112 5.59 8.61 12.19
CA TYR A 112 5.79 9.38 13.40
C TYR A 112 6.94 8.78 14.19
N ALA A 113 7.97 9.58 14.43
CA ALA A 113 9.08 9.15 15.27
C ALA A 113 8.70 9.10 16.76
N ALA A 114 9.62 8.61 17.58
CA ALA A 114 9.49 8.67 19.03
C ALA A 114 9.14 10.09 19.50
N ALA A 115 8.28 10.18 20.52
CA ALA A 115 7.86 11.47 21.05
C ALA A 115 9.08 12.30 21.46
N LYS A 116 9.17 13.51 20.94
CA LYS A 116 10.11 14.55 21.36
C LYS A 116 9.58 15.15 22.65
N TRP A 117 10.00 14.57 23.76
CA TRP A 117 9.70 15.01 25.11
C TRP A 117 11.00 15.03 25.93
N ASP A 118 11.05 15.91 26.93
CA ASP A 118 12.17 16.04 27.85
C ASP A 118 11.67 15.81 29.28
N HIS A 119 12.10 14.70 29.88
CA HIS A 119 11.69 14.34 31.23
C HIS A 119 12.17 15.36 32.28
N ASP A 120 13.41 15.83 32.17
CA ASP A 120 14.01 16.69 33.19
C ASP A 120 13.36 18.07 33.18
N ALA A 121 13.05 18.59 31.99
CA ALA A 121 12.30 19.84 31.86
C ALA A 121 10.92 19.75 32.51
N HIS A 122 10.21 18.62 32.37
CA HIS A 122 8.90 18.43 32.99
C HIS A 122 8.97 18.24 34.50
N ALA A 123 9.89 17.42 34.97
CA ALA A 123 10.09 17.14 36.39
C ALA A 123 10.54 18.38 37.18
N GLN A 124 11.25 19.31 36.55
CA GLN A 124 11.79 20.50 37.22
C GLN A 124 10.97 21.77 36.97
N GLY A 125 10.28 21.87 35.84
CA GLY A 125 9.70 23.14 35.36
C GLY A 125 8.18 23.18 35.23
N TYR A 126 7.51 22.04 35.07
CA TYR A 126 6.09 22.02 34.67
C TYR A 126 5.17 21.21 35.59
N SER A 127 5.69 20.20 36.28
CA SER A 127 4.92 19.36 37.20
C SER A 127 5.46 19.46 38.64
N PRO A 128 4.59 19.71 39.63
CA PRO A 128 5.00 19.78 41.03
C PRO A 128 5.25 18.40 41.69
N SER A 129 4.77 17.29 41.10
CA SER A 129 4.91 15.95 41.68
C SER A 129 5.18 14.87 40.64
N CYS A 130 6.06 13.91 40.97
CA CYS A 130 6.31 12.72 40.15
C CYS A 130 5.01 11.94 39.83
N THR A 131 4.04 11.97 40.75
CA THR A 131 2.74 11.28 40.61
C THR A 131 1.79 11.94 39.61
N ASP A 132 2.13 13.12 39.08
CA ASP A 132 1.35 13.74 38.00
C ASP A 132 1.51 12.95 36.70
N CYS A 133 2.65 12.28 36.53
CA CYS A 133 2.94 11.44 35.36
C CYS A 133 3.05 9.94 35.71
N HIS A 134 3.61 9.61 36.88
CA HIS A 134 3.80 8.24 37.34
C HIS A 134 2.71 7.80 38.33
N HIS A 135 2.66 6.50 38.58
CA HIS A 135 1.84 5.96 39.66
C HIS A 135 2.49 6.22 41.02
N ASP A 136 1.70 6.09 42.08
CA ASP A 136 2.22 6.13 43.45
C ASP A 136 2.88 4.79 43.84
N THR A 137 3.37 4.74 45.08
CA THR A 137 4.13 3.60 45.60
C THR A 137 3.32 2.33 45.82
N SER A 138 1.99 2.35 45.60
CA SER A 138 1.14 1.15 45.63
C SER A 138 1.37 0.23 44.43
N ILE A 139 1.90 0.75 43.32
CA ILE A 139 2.23 -0.03 42.12
C ILE A 139 3.71 -0.44 42.14
N GLU A 140 4.61 0.50 42.43
CA GLU A 140 6.05 0.26 42.46
C GLU A 140 6.78 1.20 43.44
N PRO A 141 7.84 0.75 44.11
CA PRO A 141 8.53 1.56 45.12
C PRO A 141 9.27 2.78 44.55
N THR A 142 9.66 2.74 43.27
CA THR A 142 10.32 3.83 42.55
C THR A 142 9.81 3.89 41.11
N PRO A 143 9.50 5.08 40.55
CA PRO A 143 9.02 5.19 39.18
C PRO A 143 9.94 4.51 38.15
N THR A 144 9.38 3.63 37.31
CA THR A 144 10.10 2.98 36.20
C THR A 144 9.57 3.40 34.82
N ASN A 145 10.17 2.88 33.76
CA ASN A 145 9.69 3.10 32.40
C ASN A 145 8.34 2.40 32.17
N CYS A 146 7.38 3.12 31.60
CA CYS A 146 6.06 2.58 31.29
C CYS A 146 6.12 1.26 30.51
N ALA A 147 7.10 1.10 29.61
CA ALA A 147 7.25 -0.08 28.76
C ALA A 147 7.53 -1.39 29.53
N ASP A 148 8.07 -1.29 30.75
CA ASP A 148 8.44 -2.44 31.57
C ASP A 148 7.19 -3.23 32.02
N CYS A 149 6.05 -2.54 32.15
CA CYS A 149 4.77 -3.13 32.54
C CYS A 149 3.66 -2.97 31.48
N HIS A 150 3.62 -1.85 30.74
CA HIS A 150 2.63 -1.53 29.70
C HIS A 150 3.09 -1.99 28.31
N SER A 151 3.41 -3.27 28.12
CA SER A 151 3.82 -3.79 26.82
C SER A 151 2.70 -3.75 25.78
N ASP A 152 3.04 -3.82 24.48
CA ASP A 152 2.10 -3.90 23.35
C ASP A 152 1.41 -5.28 23.30
N GLY A 153 0.58 -5.55 24.30
CA GLY A 153 -0.06 -6.84 24.53
C GLY A 153 -0.51 -6.92 25.99
N LYS A 154 -1.82 -6.97 26.21
CA LYS A 154 -2.45 -6.88 27.53
C LYS A 154 -1.93 -7.95 28.49
N ASN A 155 -0.99 -7.60 29.36
CA ASN A 155 -0.75 -8.33 30.59
C ASN A 155 -1.87 -7.96 31.60
N GLY A 156 -3.06 -8.54 31.39
CA GLY A 156 -4.21 -8.34 32.28
C GLY A 156 -4.98 -7.03 32.04
N ALA A 157 -5.25 -6.28 33.13
CA ALA A 157 -6.11 -5.09 33.12
C ALA A 157 -5.40 -3.80 32.69
N SER A 158 -4.07 -3.81 32.55
CA SER A 158 -3.30 -2.61 32.21
C SER A 158 -3.42 -2.24 30.72
N PRO A 159 -3.61 -0.95 30.38
CA PRO A 159 -3.60 -0.50 28.99
C PRO A 159 -2.23 -0.69 28.34
N ASP A 160 -2.16 -0.66 27.01
CA ASP A 160 -0.88 -0.60 26.30
C ASP A 160 -0.14 0.73 26.59
N ARG A 161 1.17 0.77 26.31
CA ARG A 161 2.01 1.95 26.59
C ARG A 161 1.48 3.21 25.92
N LYS A 162 1.01 3.12 24.68
CA LYS A 162 0.53 4.28 23.93
C LYS A 162 -0.68 4.88 24.64
N THR A 163 -1.65 4.05 25.03
CA THR A 163 -2.81 4.50 25.79
C THR A 163 -2.39 5.04 27.15
N ALA A 164 -1.53 4.36 27.89
CA ALA A 164 -1.08 4.80 29.20
C ALA A 164 -0.42 6.20 29.15
N VAL A 165 0.50 6.41 28.21
CA VAL A 165 1.20 7.69 28.02
C VAL A 165 0.22 8.80 27.61
N HIS A 166 -0.63 8.56 26.61
CA HIS A 166 -1.61 9.56 26.19
C HIS A 166 -2.60 9.93 27.31
N THR A 167 -3.02 8.97 28.15
CA THR A 167 -3.88 9.26 29.31
C THR A 167 -3.22 10.17 30.33
N ARG A 168 -1.89 10.09 30.51
CA ARG A 168 -1.15 10.95 31.45
C ARG A 168 -0.87 12.34 30.87
N CYS A 169 -0.60 12.44 29.58
CA CYS A 169 -0.31 13.73 28.94
C CYS A 169 -1.58 14.56 28.63
N ALA A 170 -2.71 13.91 28.34
CA ALA A 170 -3.92 14.57 27.86
C ALA A 170 -4.48 15.68 28.77
N PRO A 171 -4.52 15.54 30.11
CA PRO A 171 -5.06 16.59 30.98
C PRO A 171 -4.30 17.92 30.90
N CYS A 172 -2.99 17.90 30.67
CA CYS A 172 -2.16 19.11 30.60
C CYS A 172 -1.98 19.63 29.16
N HIS A 173 -2.07 18.75 28.17
CA HIS A 173 -1.91 19.08 26.74
C HIS A 173 -3.24 19.00 25.97
N ALA A 174 -4.35 19.32 26.62
CA ALA A 174 -5.69 19.16 26.05
C ALA A 174 -5.83 19.83 24.69
N ASP A 175 -5.22 21.00 24.49
CA ASP A 175 -5.17 21.72 23.21
C ASP A 175 -4.50 20.92 22.08
N MET A 176 -3.43 20.18 22.40
CA MET A 176 -2.75 19.30 21.44
C MET A 176 -3.60 18.08 21.12
N PHE A 177 -4.30 17.50 22.11
CA PHE A 177 -5.19 16.37 21.87
C PHE A 177 -6.45 16.77 21.11
N ASP A 178 -7.02 17.94 21.41
CA ASP A 178 -8.19 18.52 20.74
C ASP A 178 -7.88 18.88 19.28
N ALA A 179 -6.62 19.19 18.96
CA ALA A 179 -6.16 19.38 17.59
C ALA A 179 -6.12 18.08 16.75
N GLY A 180 -6.41 16.92 17.36
CA GLY A 180 -6.49 15.63 16.69
C GLY A 180 -5.20 15.26 15.97
N VAL A 181 -5.30 14.77 14.72
CA VAL A 181 -4.14 14.32 13.91
C VAL A 181 -3.07 15.42 13.76
N LYS A 182 -3.46 16.69 13.75
CA LYS A 182 -2.52 17.81 13.64
C LYS A 182 -1.69 17.99 14.91
N GLY A 183 -2.28 17.72 16.07
CA GLY A 183 -1.60 17.84 17.36
C GLY A 183 -0.62 16.70 17.64
N CYS A 184 -0.75 15.55 16.95
CA CYS A 184 0.22 14.47 17.05
C CYS A 184 1.64 14.95 16.75
N ALA A 185 1.80 15.86 15.79
CA ALA A 185 3.10 16.39 15.38
C ALA A 185 3.79 17.26 16.45
N SER A 186 3.03 17.76 17.43
CA SER A 186 3.56 18.55 18.55
C SER A 186 4.43 17.72 19.48
N CYS A 187 4.11 16.42 19.61
CA CYS A 187 4.88 15.48 20.40
C CYS A 187 5.69 14.54 19.51
N HIS A 188 5.13 14.04 18.42
CA HIS A 188 5.77 13.06 17.55
C HIS A 188 6.28 13.71 16.26
N PRO A 189 7.60 13.72 15.97
CA PRO A 189 8.10 14.23 14.70
C PRO A 189 7.48 13.49 13.51
N PHE A 190 6.78 14.23 12.66
CA PHE A 190 6.11 13.71 11.48
C PHE A 190 7.04 13.67 10.26
N THR A 191 6.96 12.60 9.48
CA THR A 191 7.61 12.48 8.17
C THR A 191 6.58 12.07 7.12
N ASP A 192 6.47 12.85 6.05
CA ASP A 192 5.85 12.41 4.80
C ASP A 192 6.84 11.48 4.09
N THR A 193 6.60 10.17 4.22
CA THR A 193 7.50 9.13 3.69
C THR A 193 7.46 9.07 2.17
N ARG A 194 6.35 9.46 1.54
CA ARG A 194 6.21 9.47 0.08
C ARG A 194 7.03 10.62 -0.50
N ALA A 195 6.94 11.81 0.10
CA ALA A 195 7.77 12.96 -0.27
C ALA A 195 9.26 12.67 -0.03
N ARG A 196 9.61 12.07 1.11
CA ARG A 196 10.99 11.66 1.41
C ARG A 196 11.51 10.64 0.39
N PHE A 197 10.72 9.63 0.04
CA PHE A 197 11.11 8.63 -0.95
C PHE A 197 11.30 9.26 -2.33
N ALA A 198 10.46 10.23 -2.70
CA ALA A 198 10.61 10.92 -3.98
C ALA A 198 11.97 11.63 -4.12
N SER A 199 12.45 12.25 -3.04
CA SER A 199 13.72 13.00 -3.02
C SER A 199 14.97 12.15 -2.74
N THR A 200 14.87 11.17 -1.84
CA THR A 200 16.04 10.40 -1.35
C THR A 200 16.11 8.97 -1.87
N LYS A 201 15.00 8.45 -2.41
CA LYS A 201 14.81 7.01 -2.71
C LYS A 201 14.90 6.10 -1.48
N GLU A 202 14.89 6.66 -0.27
CA GLU A 202 14.88 5.93 0.98
C GLU A 202 13.44 5.69 1.43
N ALA A 203 13.06 4.42 1.57
CA ALA A 203 11.76 4.05 2.12
C ALA A 203 11.88 3.88 3.62
N VAL A 204 11.25 4.80 4.36
CA VAL A 204 11.15 4.74 5.81
C VAL A 204 9.77 4.23 6.18
N VAL A 205 9.73 3.03 6.74
CA VAL A 205 8.54 2.48 7.38
C VAL A 205 8.98 1.99 8.76
N GLY A 206 8.56 2.72 9.78
CA GLY A 206 8.94 2.46 11.15
C GLY A 206 7.91 1.61 11.90
N PRO A 207 8.28 1.09 13.07
CA PRO A 207 7.32 0.50 14.01
C PRO A 207 6.30 1.52 14.54
N GLY A 208 6.51 2.83 14.30
CA GLY A 208 5.55 3.90 14.58
C GLY A 208 4.44 4.05 13.54
N SER A 209 4.46 3.23 12.48
CA SER A 209 3.41 3.23 11.46
C SER A 209 2.04 2.90 12.07
N ALA A 210 1.14 3.88 12.00
CA ALA A 210 -0.18 3.78 12.60
C ALA A 210 -1.16 3.05 11.66
N SER A 211 -2.18 2.41 12.25
CA SER A 211 -3.34 1.94 11.47
C SER A 211 -4.00 3.10 10.73
N CYS A 212 -4.57 2.85 9.54
CA CYS A 212 -5.23 3.88 8.74
C CYS A 212 -6.29 4.64 9.56
N GLN A 213 -7.06 3.92 10.36
CA GLN A 213 -8.15 4.46 11.19
C GLN A 213 -7.65 5.38 12.30
N THR A 214 -6.36 5.33 12.68
CA THR A 214 -5.78 6.28 13.63
C THR A 214 -5.93 7.71 13.13
N CYS A 215 -5.75 7.92 11.81
CA CYS A 215 -5.85 9.24 11.18
C CYS A 215 -7.14 9.40 10.36
N HIS A 216 -7.71 8.31 9.88
CA HIS A 216 -8.92 8.26 9.05
C HIS A 216 -10.12 7.66 9.81
N ALA A 217 -10.34 8.09 11.06
CA ALA A 217 -11.31 7.47 11.97
C ALA A 217 -12.75 7.45 11.43
N ASP A 218 -13.17 8.50 10.72
CA ASP A 218 -14.53 8.62 10.18
C ASP A 218 -14.70 8.01 8.78
N GLN A 219 -13.62 7.48 8.19
CA GLN A 219 -13.64 6.97 6.82
C GLN A 219 -13.64 5.44 6.82
N LYS A 220 -14.47 4.85 5.97
CA LYS A 220 -14.41 3.40 5.76
C LYS A 220 -13.17 3.11 4.93
N LEU A 221 -12.42 2.06 5.28
CA LEU A 221 -11.23 1.63 4.55
C LEU A 221 -11.47 1.51 3.04
N LYS A 222 -12.65 1.03 2.63
CA LYS A 222 -13.04 0.89 1.21
C LYS A 222 -13.16 2.23 0.46
N ASP A 223 -13.33 3.33 1.18
CA ASP A 223 -13.42 4.69 0.62
C ASP A 223 -12.00 5.30 0.50
N LEU A 224 -11.04 4.81 1.29
CA LEU A 224 -9.61 5.15 1.18
C LEU A 224 -8.91 4.34 0.09
N VAL A 225 -9.18 3.02 0.07
CA VAL A 225 -8.65 2.09 -0.93
C VAL A 225 -9.83 1.36 -1.57
N PRO A 226 -10.26 1.76 -2.77
CA PRO A 226 -11.40 1.15 -3.42
C PRO A 226 -11.15 -0.34 -3.69
N GLY A 227 -12.23 -1.12 -3.61
CA GLY A 227 -12.20 -2.52 -4.03
C GLY A 227 -11.82 -2.66 -5.51
N ARG A 228 -11.33 -3.85 -5.89
CA ARG A 228 -10.78 -4.12 -7.22
C ARG A 228 -11.67 -3.61 -8.37
N MET A 229 -12.96 -3.92 -8.35
CA MET A 229 -13.91 -3.48 -9.39
C MET A 229 -13.98 -1.94 -9.48
N ALA A 230 -14.14 -1.27 -8.35
CA ALA A 230 -14.25 0.18 -8.29
C ALA A 230 -12.94 0.85 -8.73
N ALA A 231 -11.78 0.27 -8.40
CA ALA A 231 -10.48 0.76 -8.86
C ALA A 231 -10.34 0.68 -10.38
N PHE A 232 -10.69 -0.45 -11.00
CA PHE A 232 -10.65 -0.58 -12.46
C PHE A 232 -11.65 0.35 -13.16
N HIS A 233 -12.91 0.37 -12.73
CA HIS A 233 -13.91 1.26 -13.34
C HIS A 233 -13.55 2.73 -13.14
N GLY A 234 -13.13 3.14 -11.95
CA GLY A 234 -12.69 4.51 -11.67
C GLY A 234 -11.51 4.93 -12.53
N GLN A 235 -10.52 4.06 -12.71
CA GLN A 235 -9.34 4.40 -13.52
C GLN A 235 -9.65 4.42 -15.02
N CYS A 236 -10.24 3.34 -15.56
CA CYS A 236 -10.46 3.19 -16.99
C CYS A 236 -11.53 4.16 -17.49
N MET A 237 -12.69 4.19 -16.82
CA MET A 237 -13.83 4.97 -17.30
C MET A 237 -13.58 6.46 -17.15
N SER A 238 -12.98 6.93 -16.05
CA SER A 238 -12.70 8.36 -15.88
C SER A 238 -11.65 8.89 -16.85
N CYS A 239 -10.64 8.09 -17.21
CA CYS A 239 -9.68 8.47 -18.25
C CYS A 239 -10.39 8.55 -19.61
N HIS A 240 -11.16 7.52 -19.98
CA HIS A 240 -11.90 7.51 -21.24
C HIS A 240 -12.91 8.65 -21.36
N GLU A 241 -13.62 8.97 -20.28
CA GLU A 241 -14.55 10.10 -20.21
C GLU A 241 -13.81 11.43 -20.41
N LYS A 242 -12.71 11.64 -19.67
CA LYS A 242 -11.91 12.87 -19.75
C LYS A 242 -11.31 13.09 -21.14
N GLU A 243 -10.79 12.04 -21.75
CA GLU A 243 -10.19 12.11 -23.09
C GLU A 243 -11.25 12.02 -24.22
N GLY A 244 -12.52 11.75 -23.87
CA GLY A 244 -13.60 11.52 -24.84
C GLY A 244 -13.39 10.32 -25.76
N LYS A 245 -12.56 9.35 -25.34
CA LYS A 245 -12.11 8.21 -26.14
C LYS A 245 -12.31 6.90 -25.39
N GLY A 246 -12.85 5.89 -26.07
CA GLY A 246 -13.10 4.57 -25.48
C GLY A 246 -14.42 4.49 -24.70
N PRO A 247 -14.76 3.30 -24.16
CA PRO A 247 -15.99 3.08 -23.43
C PRO A 247 -15.92 3.60 -21.99
N PHE A 248 -16.93 4.37 -21.58
CA PHE A 248 -17.07 4.89 -20.22
C PHE A 248 -18.53 5.01 -19.75
N LYS A 249 -19.49 4.78 -20.64
CA LYS A 249 -20.92 4.89 -20.30
C LYS A 249 -21.46 3.57 -19.74
N LYS A 250 -22.49 3.66 -18.90
CA LYS A 250 -23.11 2.50 -18.22
C LYS A 250 -23.79 1.52 -19.17
N ASP A 251 -24.11 1.93 -20.39
CA ASP A 251 -24.68 1.10 -21.46
C ASP A 251 -23.60 0.42 -22.33
N GLN A 252 -22.32 0.68 -22.10
CA GLN A 252 -21.20 0.19 -22.90
C GLN A 252 -20.47 -1.01 -22.27
N CYS A 253 -21.06 -1.72 -21.31
CA CYS A 253 -20.42 -2.81 -20.57
C CYS A 253 -19.74 -3.85 -21.49
N GLN A 254 -20.40 -4.19 -22.60
CA GLN A 254 -19.95 -5.21 -23.56
C GLN A 254 -18.78 -4.76 -24.45
N GLN A 255 -18.44 -3.47 -24.42
CA GLN A 255 -17.24 -2.96 -25.08
C GLN A 255 -15.97 -3.20 -24.24
N CYS A 256 -16.14 -3.47 -22.93
CA CYS A 256 -15.07 -3.84 -22.02
C CYS A 256 -15.08 -5.33 -21.70
N HIS A 257 -16.25 -5.89 -21.40
CA HIS A 257 -16.44 -7.27 -20.96
C HIS A 257 -16.84 -8.16 -22.13
N LEU A 258 -16.04 -9.19 -22.36
CA LEU A 258 -16.37 -10.31 -23.24
C LEU A 258 -17.37 -11.22 -22.54
N LYS A 259 -18.44 -11.59 -23.26
CA LYS A 259 -19.39 -12.63 -22.84
C LYS A 259 -18.79 -14.02 -22.97
#